data_AF-A0A4Y7U3E1-F1
#
_entry.id   AF-A0A4Y7U3E1-F1
#
_cell.length_a   1.000
_cell.length_b   1.000
_cell.length_c   1.000
_cell.angle_alpha   90.00
_cell.angle_beta   90.00
_cell.angle_gamma   90.00
#
_symmetry.space_group_name_H-M   'P 1'
#
loop_
_entity.id
_entity.type
_entity.pdbx_description
1 polymer ?
#
loop_
_entity_poly.entity_id
_entity_poly.type
_entity_poly.pdbx_seq_one_letter_code
_entity_poly.pdbx_strand_id
1 'polypeptide(L)'
;EKHPSHKIIVTFFSPSGYEVRKNNTVADVTLYLPLDTKSNARRFLKLAHPELAFFIKYEFWLNYLKELKKNQTPTYLISGIFRDNQMFFKWYGGFYRKALKTFTYFFVQNESSKQKIEAI
;
A
#
# COMPACT_ATOMS: atom_id res chain seq x y z
N GLU A 1 4.40 -19.97 14.92
CA GLU A 1 4.38 -18.97 13.83
C GLU A 1 3.65 -19.58 12.62
N LYS A 2 2.73 -18.87 11.96
CA LYS A 2 1.92 -19.45 10.86
C LYS A 2 2.58 -19.39 9.47
N HIS A 3 3.57 -18.51 9.30
CA HIS A 3 4.24 -18.24 8.02
C HIS A 3 5.77 -18.12 8.21
N PRO A 4 6.45 -19.14 8.76
CA PRO A 4 7.87 -19.03 9.16
C PRO A 4 8.84 -18.90 7.98
N SER A 5 8.42 -19.27 6.76
CA SER A 5 9.24 -19.18 5.55
C SER A 5 9.07 -17.86 4.78
N HIS A 6 8.07 -17.05 5.14
CA HIS A 6 7.80 -15.80 4.44
C HIS A 6 8.92 -14.80 4.66
N LYS A 7 9.30 -14.13 3.57
CA LYS A 7 10.29 -13.06 3.59
C LYS A 7 9.60 -11.71 3.68
N ILE A 8 10.13 -10.81 4.50
CA ILE A 8 9.57 -9.48 4.74
C ILE A 8 10.43 -8.45 4.01
N ILE A 9 9.80 -7.73 3.08
CA ILE A 9 10.38 -6.57 2.43
C ILE A 9 9.72 -5.32 3.01
N VAL A 10 10.52 -4.43 3.60
CA VAL A 10 10.06 -3.12 4.05
C VAL A 10 10.58 -2.07 3.09
N THR A 11 9.68 -1.21 2.62
CA THR A 11 10.05 -0.12 1.71
C THR A 11 9.72 1.24 2.31
N PHE A 12 10.54 2.23 1.97
CA PHE A 12 10.36 3.61 2.39
C PHE A 12 10.42 4.52 1.17
N PHE A 13 9.52 5.49 1.07
CA PHE A 13 9.60 6.51 0.02
C PHE A 13 10.56 7.65 0.39
N SER A 14 10.62 8.04 1.66
CA SER A 14 11.41 9.17 2.13
C SER A 14 12.65 8.76 2.94
N PRO A 15 13.74 9.55 2.89
CA PRO A 15 14.92 9.35 3.74
C PRO A 15 14.60 9.38 5.24
N SER A 16 13.67 10.23 5.66
CA SER A 16 13.29 10.36 7.07
C SER A 16 12.81 9.06 7.71
N GLY A 17 12.15 8.18 6.95
CA GLY A 17 11.79 6.84 7.40
C GLY A 17 12.93 5.83 7.23
N TYR A 18 13.56 5.85 6.06
CA TYR A 18 14.60 4.89 5.70
C TYR A 18 15.82 4.97 6.61
N GLU A 19 16.39 6.15 6.81
CA GLU A 19 17.65 6.30 7.55
C GLU A 19 17.54 5.83 9.00
N VAL A 20 16.36 5.98 9.60
CA VAL A 20 16.09 5.57 10.98
C VAL A 20 15.89 4.06 11.10
N ARG A 21 15.41 3.38 10.04
CA ARG A 21 14.92 1.99 10.10
C ARG A 21 15.64 1.01 9.16
N LYS A 22 16.61 1.46 8.37
CA LYS A 22 17.33 0.63 7.40
C LYS A 22 18.01 -0.60 8.01
N ASN A 23 18.49 -0.51 9.24
CA ASN A 23 19.17 -1.59 9.96
C ASN A 23 18.25 -2.36 10.92
N ASN A 24 16.99 -2.58 10.55
CA ASN A 24 16.07 -3.35 11.39
C ASN A 24 16.30 -4.86 11.24
N THR A 25 16.05 -5.61 12.30
CA THR A 25 16.21 -7.08 12.34
C THR A 25 14.92 -7.82 11.99
N VAL A 26 13.84 -7.10 11.67
CA VAL A 26 12.50 -7.67 11.44
C VAL A 26 12.28 -8.01 9.98
N ALA A 27 12.86 -7.23 9.07
CA ALA A 27 12.75 -7.42 7.63
C ALA A 27 13.98 -8.11 7.07
N ASP A 28 13.78 -9.06 6.15
CA ASP A 28 14.87 -9.66 5.39
C ASP A 28 15.49 -8.67 4.41
N VAL A 29 14.70 -7.71 3.91
CA VAL A 29 15.16 -6.66 3.00
C VAL A 29 14.53 -5.32 3.36
N THR A 30 15.35 -4.28 3.47
CA THR A 30 14.88 -2.89 3.64
C THR A 30 15.46 -2.00 2.56
N LEU A 31 14.60 -1.38 1.74
CA LEU A 31 15.03 -0.54 0.61
C LEU A 31 14.13 0.68 0.40
N TYR A 32 14.54 1.57 -0.50
CA TYR A 32 13.65 2.61 -1.00
C TYR A 32 12.58 2.04 -1.93
N LEU A 33 11.33 2.50 -1.80
CA LEU A 33 10.29 2.18 -2.76
C LEU A 33 10.61 2.91 -4.08
N PRO A 34 10.71 2.19 -5.22
CA PRO A 34 10.87 2.85 -6.51
C PRO A 34 9.72 3.82 -6.79
N LEU A 35 10.01 4.93 -7.50
CA LEU A 35 8.98 5.90 -7.87
C LEU A 35 7.81 5.23 -8.59
N ASP A 36 6.58 5.66 -8.26
CA ASP A 36 5.34 5.11 -8.79
C ASP A 36 5.13 5.44 -10.28
N THR A 37 5.88 4.72 -11.11
CA THR A 37 5.72 4.66 -12.55
C THR A 37 5.31 3.25 -12.94
N LYS A 38 4.61 3.10 -14.07
CA LYS A 38 4.18 1.78 -14.58
C LYS A 38 5.36 0.80 -14.72
N SER A 39 6.49 1.29 -15.22
CA SER A 39 7.69 0.46 -15.44
C SER A 39 8.30 0.01 -14.10
N ASN A 40 8.46 0.93 -13.16
CA ASN A 40 9.03 0.65 -11.84
C ASN A 40 8.14 -0.30 -11.03
N ALA A 41 6.83 -0.03 -10.96
CA ALA A 41 5.89 -0.87 -10.23
C ALA A 41 5.90 -2.31 -10.74
N ARG A 42 5.83 -2.49 -12.07
CA ARG A 42 5.92 -3.81 -12.70
C ARG A 42 7.24 -4.50 -12.41
N ARG A 43 8.37 -3.80 -12.60
CA ARG A 43 9.70 -4.37 -12.38
C ARG A 43 9.88 -4.78 -10.93
N PHE A 44 9.50 -3.91 -9.99
CA PHE A 44 9.62 -4.17 -8.56
C PHE A 44 8.77 -5.36 -8.13
N LEU A 45 7.48 -5.37 -8.47
CA LEU A 45 6.57 -6.45 -8.05
C LEU A 45 6.92 -7.79 -8.71
N LYS A 46 7.51 -7.78 -9.92
CA LYS A 46 8.05 -9.00 -10.54
C LYS A 46 9.26 -9.56 -9.77
N LEU A 47 10.13 -8.70 -9.25
CA LEU A 47 11.31 -9.10 -8.48
C LEU A 47 10.96 -9.50 -7.05
N ALA A 48 10.06 -8.74 -6.42
CA ALA A 48 9.62 -8.97 -5.04
C ALA A 48 8.66 -10.16 -4.93
N HIS A 49 7.87 -10.44 -5.97
CA HIS A 49 6.90 -11.52 -6.03
C HIS A 49 6.05 -11.66 -4.74
N PRO A 50 5.34 -10.60 -4.32
CA PRO A 50 4.64 -10.61 -3.03
C PRO A 50 3.42 -11.53 -3.04
N GLU A 51 3.31 -12.37 -2.00
CA GLU A 51 2.09 -13.10 -1.68
C GLU A 51 1.08 -12.23 -0.93
N LEU A 52 1.54 -11.22 -0.18
CA LEU A 52 0.74 -10.25 0.56
C LEU A 52 1.37 -8.87 0.44
N ALA A 53 0.55 -7.81 0.34
CA ALA A 53 1.02 -6.44 0.30
C ALA A 53 0.33 -5.59 1.38
N PHE A 54 1.12 -4.80 2.12
CA PHE A 54 0.64 -3.94 3.20
C PHE A 54 1.05 -2.49 2.94
N PHE A 55 0.07 -1.60 2.85
CA PHE A 55 0.26 -0.16 2.73
C PHE A 55 -0.06 0.51 4.05
N ILE A 56 0.67 1.56 4.42
CA ILE A 56 0.53 2.23 5.71
C ILE A 56 -0.14 3.59 5.52
N LYS A 57 -1.16 3.91 6.32
CA LYS A 57 -1.83 5.22 6.35
C LYS A 57 -2.41 5.70 5.01
N TYR A 58 -1.68 6.54 4.28
CA TYR A 58 -2.15 7.26 3.10
C TYR A 58 -1.32 6.96 1.83
N GLU A 59 -0.64 5.81 1.82
CA GLU A 59 0.19 5.35 0.71
C GLU A 59 -0.67 4.78 -0.43
N PHE A 60 -1.23 5.66 -1.27
CA PHE A 60 -2.08 5.27 -2.41
C PHE A 60 -1.34 5.33 -3.76
N TRP A 61 -0.36 4.44 -3.95
CA TRP A 61 0.46 4.36 -5.16
C TRP A 61 -0.27 3.66 -6.31
N LEU A 62 -0.74 4.42 -7.29
CA LEU A 62 -1.74 3.96 -8.25
C LEU A 62 -1.21 2.91 -9.23
N ASN A 63 0.06 2.98 -9.65
CA ASN A 63 0.59 1.93 -10.54
C ASN A 63 0.92 0.65 -9.78
N TYR A 64 1.41 0.77 -8.53
CA TYR A 64 1.58 -0.38 -7.64
C TYR A 64 0.25 -1.08 -7.37
N LEU A 65 -0.78 -0.36 -6.97
CA LEU A 65 -2.12 -0.91 -6.73
C LEU A 65 -2.72 -1.52 -8.00
N LYS A 66 -2.44 -0.95 -9.18
CA LYS A 66 -2.88 -1.52 -10.45
C LYS A 66 -2.20 -2.86 -10.76
N GLU A 67 -0.88 -2.95 -10.60
CA GLU A 67 -0.13 -4.18 -10.88
C GLU A 67 -0.40 -5.26 -9.82
N LEU A 68 -0.57 -4.89 -8.54
CA LEU A 68 -1.01 -5.82 -7.47
C LEU A 68 -2.39 -6.40 -7.77
N LYS A 69 -3.35 -5.57 -8.18
CA LYS A 69 -4.68 -6.02 -8.58
C LYS A 69 -4.62 -6.98 -9.78
N LYS A 70 -3.78 -6.67 -10.76
CA LYS A 70 -3.57 -7.51 -11.94
C LYS A 70 -3.01 -8.89 -11.55
N ASN A 71 -2.10 -8.93 -10.58
CA ASN A 71 -1.50 -10.16 -10.08
C ASN A 71 -2.36 -10.85 -9.01
N GLN A 72 -3.54 -10.30 -8.69
CA GLN A 72 -4.46 -10.82 -7.67
C GLN A 72 -3.81 -10.95 -6.28
N THR A 73 -2.81 -10.12 -5.97
CA THR A 73 -2.13 -10.12 -4.68
C THR A 73 -3.06 -9.53 -3.60
N PRO A 74 -3.37 -10.27 -2.52
CA PRO A 74 -4.09 -9.71 -1.37
C PRO A 74 -3.38 -8.47 -0.84
N THR A 75 -4.11 -7.37 -0.78
CA THR A 75 -3.56 -6.05 -0.51
C THR A 75 -4.32 -5.38 0.62
N TYR A 76 -3.62 -4.90 1.64
CA TYR A 76 -4.22 -4.38 2.86
C TYR A 76 -3.76 -2.95 3.12
N LEU A 77 -4.68 -2.09 3.59
CA LEU A 77 -4.32 -0.79 4.14
C LEU A 77 -4.32 -0.88 5.67
N ILE A 78 -3.19 -0.58 6.29
CA ILE A 78 -3.01 -0.58 7.73
C ILE A 78 -2.99 0.85 8.25
N SER A 79 -3.73 1.09 9.33
CA SER A 79 -3.88 2.40 9.94
C SER A 79 -4.36 3.47 8.94
N GLY A 80 -5.31 3.10 8.07
CA GLY A 80 -5.91 4.00 7.09
C GLY A 80 -6.60 5.20 7.75
N ILE A 81 -6.39 6.39 7.19
CA ILE A 81 -7.10 7.61 7.60
C ILE A 81 -7.70 8.25 6.34
N PHE A 82 -9.02 8.47 6.36
CA PHE A 82 -9.74 9.09 5.27
C PHE A 82 -10.23 10.49 5.65
N ARG A 83 -10.01 11.48 4.76
CA ARG A 83 -10.37 12.89 4.96
C ARG A 83 -11.21 13.38 3.79
N ASP A 84 -12.19 14.24 4.07
CA ASP A 84 -13.15 14.73 3.07
C ASP A 84 -12.54 15.47 1.87
N ASN A 85 -11.33 15.99 2.03
CA ASN A 85 -10.61 16.69 0.97
C ASN A 85 -9.85 15.74 0.03
N GLN A 86 -9.73 14.45 0.35
CA GLN A 86 -9.07 13.49 -0.54
C GLN A 86 -9.86 13.31 -1.84
N MET A 87 -9.12 13.05 -2.92
CA MET A 87 -9.68 12.94 -4.27
C MET A 87 -10.74 11.83 -4.40
N PHE A 88 -10.69 10.80 -3.55
CA PHE A 88 -11.67 9.70 -3.52
C PHE A 88 -13.11 10.19 -3.35
N PHE A 89 -13.31 11.22 -2.52
CA PHE A 89 -14.62 11.75 -2.12
C PHE A 89 -15.08 12.92 -2.99
N LYS A 90 -14.31 13.29 -4.02
CA LYS A 90 -14.70 14.34 -4.96
C LYS A 90 -15.46 13.73 -6.15
N TRP A 91 -16.30 14.56 -6.79
CA TRP A 91 -17.12 14.12 -7.92
C TRP A 91 -16.25 13.61 -9.09
N TYR A 92 -15.08 14.21 -9.32
CA TYR A 92 -14.07 13.80 -10.31
C TYR A 92 -13.16 12.64 -9.84
N GLY A 93 -13.39 12.10 -8.64
CA GLY A 93 -12.56 11.08 -7.98
C GLY A 93 -12.64 9.67 -8.54
N GLY A 94 -13.39 9.43 -9.63
CA GLY A 94 -13.72 8.09 -10.12
C GLY A 94 -12.49 7.22 -10.41
N PHE A 95 -11.41 7.81 -10.94
CA PHE A 95 -10.16 7.09 -11.17
C PHE A 95 -9.49 6.65 -9.86
N TYR A 96 -9.44 7.52 -8.86
CA TYR A 96 -8.86 7.24 -7.55
C TYR A 96 -9.66 6.17 -6.79
N ARG A 97 -11.00 6.19 -6.91
CA ARG A 97 -11.87 5.15 -6.31
C ARG A 97 -11.59 3.74 -6.87
N LYS A 98 -11.09 3.61 -8.11
CA LYS A 98 -10.67 2.30 -8.65
C LYS A 98 -9.49 1.71 -7.88
N ALA A 99 -8.63 2.55 -7.32
CA ALA A 99 -7.49 2.11 -6.51
C ALA A 99 -7.94 1.58 -5.14
N LEU A 100 -9.00 2.17 -4.56
CA LEU A 100 -9.59 1.64 -3.32
C LEU A 100 -10.12 0.22 -3.50
N LYS A 101 -10.68 -0.09 -4.68
CA LYS A 101 -11.13 -1.44 -5.06
C LYS A 101 -9.99 -2.45 -5.30
N THR A 102 -8.72 -2.09 -5.06
CA THR A 102 -7.61 -3.05 -5.04
C THR A 102 -7.45 -3.66 -3.66
N PHE A 103 -7.77 -2.91 -2.59
CA PHE A 103 -7.57 -3.39 -1.24
C PHE A 103 -8.58 -4.48 -0.90
N THR A 104 -8.05 -5.59 -0.37
CA THR A 104 -8.80 -6.70 0.20
C THR A 104 -9.51 -6.27 1.49
N TYR A 105 -8.83 -5.50 2.33
CA TYR A 105 -9.41 -4.98 3.56
C TYR A 105 -8.72 -3.68 4.02
N PHE A 106 -9.48 -2.84 4.71
CA PHE A 106 -9.00 -1.59 5.28
C PHE A 106 -9.03 -1.66 6.81
N PHE A 107 -7.86 -1.62 7.45
CA PHE A 107 -7.72 -1.43 8.88
C PHE A 107 -7.59 0.08 9.16
N VAL A 108 -8.72 0.74 9.42
CA VAL A 108 -8.77 2.20 9.63
C VAL A 108 -8.51 2.60 11.08
N GLN A 109 -8.04 3.83 11.30
CA GLN A 109 -7.69 4.31 12.64
C GLN A 109 -8.87 4.79 13.49
N ASN A 110 -9.98 5.18 12.87
CA ASN A 110 -11.11 5.77 13.58
C ASN A 110 -12.44 5.53 12.85
N GLU A 111 -13.55 5.69 13.58
CA GLU A 111 -14.91 5.46 13.07
C GLU A 111 -15.24 6.39 11.90
N SER A 112 -14.77 7.64 11.90
CA SER A 112 -14.98 8.56 10.78
C SER A 112 -14.37 8.02 9.48
N SER A 113 -13.18 7.45 9.54
CA SER A 113 -12.52 6.83 8.38
C SER A 113 -13.26 5.57 7.93
N LYS A 114 -13.82 4.81 8.86
CA LYS A 114 -14.65 3.63 8.59
C LYS A 114 -15.93 4.01 7.84
N GLN A 115 -16.69 4.96 8.36
CA GLN A 115 -17.91 5.47 7.73
C GLN A 115 -17.65 5.99 6.32
N LYS A 116 -16.52 6.68 6.11
CA LYS A 116 -16.13 7.19 4.79
C LYS A 116 -15.84 6.08 3.79
N ILE A 117 -15.13 5.04 4.18
CA ILE A 117 -14.79 3.95 3.23
C ILE A 117 -16.00 3.06 2.94
N GLU A 118 -16.90 2.86 3.91
CA GLU A 118 -18.17 2.13 3.74
C GLU A 118 -19.15 2.87 2.81
N ALA A 119 -19.02 4.19 2.68
CA ALA A 119 -19.83 5.01 1.79
C ALA A 119 -19.35 5.06 0.31
N ILE A 120 -18.24 4.39 -0.03
CA ILE A 120 -17.64 4.34 -1.39
C ILE A 120 -17.97 3.02 -2.09
#